data_AF-A0A356FE99-F1
#
_entry.id   AF-A0A356FE99-F1
#
_cell.length_a   1.000
_cell.length_b   1.000
_cell.length_c   1.000
_cell.angle_alpha   90.00
_cell.angle_beta   90.00
_cell.angle_gamma   90.00
#
_symmetry.space_group_name_H-M   'P 1'
#
loop_
_entity.id
_entity.type
_entity.pdbx_description
1 polymer ?
#
loop_
_entity_poly.entity_id
_entity_poly.type
_entity_poly.pdbx_seq_one_letter_code
_entity_poly.pdbx_strand_id
1 'polypeptide(L)'
;MVLNMSQTWHQLRPGEMRADCGGCHAHSQEPTDFAATAAADASYKVWDLTETTPLVESRGVGAADRQWDSDNSTGLREEKQATVTVEYFRDIRPILEAHCVACHTKDWQKPAGNLILDDDGTSIQVDRHGKFPGTYVRLAMDEKAKFGHKPIGYNSWGYPNASRYIRKLQSRRSLLTWKLFGRRLDGFSNEDHPSEPEPGVGYFTHKGERVETDWARARYDIDYLGSSMPPPAAVAGTYKGPEGRTIKVPPLSDESRRTLVRWIDLGCPIDRDPQYGWFLDDERPVVTLAEPAAGHPGALKRVRIGMSDHGSGLDLSSFKVVASVALDALAAGENLGPAFRRVSPGVWVLELKKPLPRAAGIRFDVAVKDRQGNWTRLVRQLPSPGSPRTARR
;
A
#
# COMPACT_ATOMS: atom_id res chain seq x y z
N MET A 1 -1.62 3.58 7.72
CA MET A 1 -3.03 3.28 7.35
C MET A 1 -3.26 3.70 5.91
N VAL A 2 -3.22 2.74 5.00
CA VAL A 2 -3.68 2.91 3.62
C VAL A 2 -4.97 2.10 3.45
N LEU A 3 -6.01 2.75 2.91
CA LEU A 3 -7.35 2.21 2.68
C LEU A 3 -7.41 1.13 1.58
N ASN A 4 -6.29 0.83 0.93
CA ASN A 4 -6.23 -0.04 -0.24
C ASN A 4 -6.13 -1.53 0.10
N MET A 5 -5.79 -1.94 1.33
CA MET A 5 -5.70 -3.36 1.70
C MET A 5 -7.05 -4.09 1.73
N SER A 6 -8.18 -3.39 1.72
CA SER A 6 -9.53 -3.97 1.66
C SER A 6 -10.22 -3.79 0.30
N GLN A 7 -9.55 -3.23 -0.70
CA GLN A 7 -10.09 -3.09 -2.05
C GLN A 7 -9.64 -4.27 -2.93
N THR A 8 -10.06 -5.49 -2.60
CA THR A 8 -10.07 -6.54 -3.63
C THR A 8 -11.13 -6.14 -4.66
N TRP A 9 -10.67 -5.63 -5.81
CA TRP A 9 -11.50 -5.39 -6.98
C TRP A 9 -12.07 -6.72 -7.44
N HIS A 10 -13.23 -7.09 -6.89
CA HIS A 10 -13.99 -8.20 -7.42
C HIS A 10 -14.63 -7.75 -8.72
N GLN A 11 -14.25 -8.40 -9.82
CA GLN A 11 -14.89 -8.17 -11.11
C GLN A 11 -16.38 -8.48 -10.99
N LEU A 12 -17.23 -7.46 -11.18
CA LEU A 12 -18.67 -7.67 -11.36
C LEU A 12 -18.89 -8.42 -12.68
N ARG A 13 -19.64 -9.51 -12.63
CA ARG A 13 -20.13 -10.17 -13.86
C ARG A 13 -21.20 -9.30 -14.53
N PRO A 14 -21.42 -9.43 -15.85
CA PRO A 14 -22.53 -8.73 -16.50
C PRO A 14 -23.87 -9.05 -15.81
N GLY A 15 -24.54 -8.02 -15.28
CA GLY A 15 -25.80 -8.14 -14.53
C GLY A 15 -25.64 -8.29 -13.01
N GLU A 16 -24.42 -8.41 -12.50
CA GLU A 16 -24.12 -8.39 -11.07
C GLU A 16 -24.12 -6.95 -10.55
N MET A 17 -24.87 -6.70 -9.48
CA MET A 17 -24.92 -5.43 -8.76
C MET A 17 -24.41 -5.66 -7.34
N ARG A 18 -23.35 -4.93 -6.95
CA ARG A 18 -22.90 -4.82 -5.55
C ARG A 18 -23.13 -3.38 -5.11
N ALA A 19 -24.34 -3.10 -4.64
CA ALA A 19 -24.77 -1.78 -4.22
C ALA A 19 -24.84 -1.62 -2.69
N ASP A 20 -24.54 -2.69 -1.94
CA ASP A 20 -24.55 -2.69 -0.48
C ASP A 20 -23.28 -3.33 0.10
N CYS A 21 -23.14 -3.27 1.43
CA CYS A 21 -22.03 -3.86 2.15
C CYS A 21 -22.13 -5.40 2.28
N GLY A 22 -23.23 -6.03 1.84
CA GLY A 22 -23.48 -7.46 1.99
C GLY A 22 -22.59 -8.34 1.10
N GLY A 23 -22.04 -7.78 0.02
CA GLY A 23 -21.11 -8.46 -0.89
C GLY A 23 -19.63 -8.45 -0.46
N CYS A 24 -19.29 -7.78 0.65
CA CYS A 24 -17.91 -7.53 1.07
C CYS A 24 -17.53 -8.34 2.32
N HIS A 25 -17.02 -9.56 2.10
CA HIS A 25 -16.05 -10.27 2.96
C HIS A 25 -16.38 -10.62 4.44
N ALA A 26 -17.60 -10.48 4.94
CA ALA A 26 -17.96 -10.97 6.28
C ALA A 26 -19.18 -11.90 6.23
N HIS A 27 -18.94 -13.21 6.03
CA HIS A 27 -19.99 -14.25 5.91
C HIS A 27 -20.78 -14.53 7.21
N SER A 28 -20.85 -13.61 8.17
CA SER A 28 -21.51 -13.87 9.47
C SER A 28 -22.10 -12.62 10.12
N GLN A 29 -22.26 -11.53 9.38
CA GLN A 29 -22.91 -10.31 9.88
C GLN A 29 -24.01 -9.87 8.92
N GLU A 30 -25.07 -9.29 9.49
CA GLU A 30 -26.11 -8.65 8.69
C GLU A 30 -25.49 -7.49 7.89
N PRO A 31 -25.79 -7.36 6.58
CA PRO A 31 -25.29 -6.27 5.77
C PRO A 31 -25.64 -4.91 6.38
N THR A 32 -24.66 -4.01 6.46
CA THR A 32 -24.96 -2.60 6.75
C THR A 32 -25.77 -2.02 5.60
N ASP A 33 -26.95 -1.46 5.89
CA ASP A 33 -27.74 -0.71 4.91
C ASP A 33 -26.90 0.45 4.36
N PHE A 34 -26.72 0.48 3.03
CA PHE A 34 -25.93 1.53 2.38
C PHE A 34 -26.45 2.92 2.74
N ALA A 35 -27.77 3.10 2.84
CA ALA A 35 -28.40 4.37 3.18
C ALA A 35 -28.02 4.89 4.59
N ALA A 36 -27.58 3.99 5.47
CA ALA A 36 -27.09 4.32 6.81
C ALA A 36 -25.58 4.64 6.85
N THR A 37 -24.88 4.57 5.71
CA THR A 37 -23.43 4.84 5.64
C THR A 37 -23.14 6.30 5.30
N ALA A 38 -21.97 6.79 5.71
CA ALA A 38 -21.49 8.11 5.32
C ALA A 38 -21.35 8.27 3.78
N ALA A 39 -21.18 7.17 3.04
CA ALA A 39 -21.08 7.18 1.58
C ALA A 39 -22.41 7.42 0.87
N ALA A 40 -23.55 7.21 1.55
CA ALA A 40 -24.88 7.51 1.02
C ALA A 40 -25.34 8.95 1.28
N ASP A 41 -24.60 9.72 2.08
CA ASP A 41 -24.89 11.13 2.30
C ASP A 41 -24.85 11.90 0.97
N ALA A 42 -25.87 12.71 0.70
CA ALA A 42 -25.97 13.47 -0.56
C ALA A 42 -24.82 14.47 -0.77
N SER A 43 -24.14 14.86 0.32
CA SER A 43 -22.96 15.72 0.29
C SER A 43 -21.64 14.94 0.20
N TYR A 44 -21.68 13.59 0.23
CA TYR A 44 -20.48 12.77 0.11
C TYR A 44 -19.82 12.96 -1.25
N LYS A 45 -18.59 13.47 -1.24
CA LYS A 45 -17.79 13.61 -2.44
C LYS A 45 -17.03 12.32 -2.70
N VAL A 46 -17.26 11.74 -3.89
CA VAL A 46 -16.42 10.66 -4.40
C VAL A 46 -15.03 11.22 -4.69
N TRP A 47 -14.01 10.51 -4.21
CA TRP A 47 -12.61 10.91 -4.36
C TRP A 47 -12.09 10.42 -5.70
N ASP A 48 -11.48 11.30 -6.48
CA ASP A 48 -10.74 10.90 -7.68
C ASP A 48 -9.32 10.47 -7.30
N LEU A 49 -9.20 9.19 -6.96
CA LEU A 49 -7.93 8.56 -6.58
C LEU A 49 -7.00 8.31 -7.78
N THR A 50 -7.43 8.65 -9.00
CA THR A 50 -6.59 8.51 -10.21
C THR A 50 -5.65 9.71 -10.42
N GLU A 51 -5.87 10.80 -9.68
CA GLU A 51 -5.07 12.02 -9.78
C GLU A 51 -4.45 12.42 -8.44
N THR A 52 -5.12 12.06 -7.33
CA THR A 52 -4.73 12.50 -5.99
C THR A 52 -4.77 11.36 -4.99
N THR A 53 -3.87 11.39 -4.01
CA THR A 53 -3.85 10.43 -2.89
C THR A 53 -4.14 11.18 -1.59
N PRO A 54 -5.24 10.90 -0.89
CA PRO A 54 -5.48 11.43 0.45
C PRO A 54 -4.59 10.69 1.46
N LEU A 55 -3.74 11.45 2.14
CA LEU A 55 -2.90 10.98 3.22
C LEU A 55 -3.40 11.49 4.56
N VAL A 56 -3.58 10.57 5.50
CA VAL A 56 -3.89 10.89 6.90
C VAL A 56 -2.69 11.59 7.53
N GLU A 57 -2.91 12.70 8.22
CA GLU A 57 -1.93 13.42 9.02
C GLU A 57 -2.51 13.83 10.38
N SER A 58 -1.69 14.38 11.28
CA SER A 58 -2.20 15.05 12.49
C SER A 58 -2.84 16.39 12.13
N ARG A 59 -3.91 16.76 12.83
CA ARG A 59 -4.63 18.02 12.58
C ARG A 59 -3.69 19.20 12.83
N GLY A 60 -3.40 19.95 11.76
CA GLY A 60 -2.60 21.17 11.84
C GLY A 60 -3.36 22.36 12.44
N VAL A 61 -2.62 23.35 12.91
CA VAL A 61 -3.18 24.65 13.31
C VAL A 61 -3.79 25.32 12.07
N GLY A 62 -5.07 25.66 12.12
CA GLY A 62 -5.80 26.24 10.98
C GLY A 62 -6.31 25.22 9.95
N ALA A 63 -6.28 23.91 10.27
CA ALA A 63 -6.95 22.90 9.46
C ALA A 63 -8.46 23.19 9.37
N ALA A 64 -9.02 23.00 8.17
CA ALA A 64 -10.45 23.22 7.90
C ALA A 64 -11.34 22.56 8.96
N ASP A 65 -12.51 23.14 9.25
CA ASP A 65 -13.43 22.71 10.31
C ASP A 65 -14.03 21.31 10.13
N ARG A 66 -13.64 20.60 9.07
CA ARG A 66 -14.00 19.21 8.87
C ARG A 66 -13.36 18.33 9.94
N GLN A 67 -14.21 17.62 10.66
CA GLN A 67 -13.81 16.61 11.63
C GLN A 67 -13.74 15.24 10.93
N TRP A 68 -12.60 14.56 11.06
CA TRP A 68 -12.35 13.25 10.43
C TRP A 68 -12.39 12.08 11.41
N ASP A 69 -12.27 12.35 12.71
CA ASP A 69 -12.31 11.40 13.81
C ASP A 69 -13.01 12.01 15.03
N SER A 70 -13.45 11.16 15.97
CA SER A 70 -14.16 11.58 17.19
C SER A 70 -13.40 12.62 18.02
N ASP A 71 -12.08 12.54 18.03
CA ASP A 71 -11.21 13.37 18.88
C ASP A 71 -10.79 14.66 18.15
N ASN A 72 -11.25 14.82 16.91
CA ASN A 72 -10.92 15.92 16.02
C ASN A 72 -9.39 16.12 15.89
N SER A 73 -8.64 15.02 15.88
CA SER A 73 -7.18 15.00 15.97
C SER A 73 -6.49 14.74 14.64
N THR A 74 -7.24 14.33 13.62
CA THR A 74 -6.76 13.93 12.30
C THR A 74 -6.98 15.06 11.29
N GLY A 75 -5.94 15.31 10.51
CA GLY A 75 -5.99 16.09 9.28
C GLY A 75 -5.92 15.19 8.06
N LEU A 76 -6.17 15.78 6.90
CA LEU A 76 -6.01 15.12 5.63
C LEU A 76 -5.20 16.02 4.69
N ARG A 77 -4.15 15.45 4.11
CA ARG A 77 -3.32 16.08 3.09
C ARG A 77 -3.54 15.38 1.76
N GLU A 78 -3.89 16.13 0.74
CA GLU A 78 -4.01 15.61 -0.62
C GLU A 78 -2.65 15.72 -1.31
N GLU A 79 -2.09 14.59 -1.71
CA GLU A 79 -0.95 14.56 -2.60
C GLU A 79 -1.42 14.59 -4.05
N LYS A 80 -0.81 15.45 -4.87
CA LYS A 80 -1.14 15.59 -6.31
C LYS A 80 -0.49 14.50 -7.16
N GLN A 81 -0.65 13.26 -6.71
CA GLN A 81 -0.23 12.06 -7.40
C GLN A 81 -1.17 10.91 -7.04
N ALA A 82 -1.39 10.03 -8.00
CA ALA A 82 -2.31 8.90 -7.86
C ALA A 82 -1.81 7.81 -6.89
N THR A 83 -0.48 7.68 -6.75
CA THR A 83 0.12 6.71 -5.83
C THR A 83 1.28 7.35 -5.06
N VAL A 84 1.28 7.18 -3.74
CA VAL A 84 2.42 7.52 -2.87
C VAL A 84 3.15 6.23 -2.53
N THR A 85 4.41 6.11 -2.95
CA THR A 85 5.27 4.97 -2.62
C THR A 85 6.17 5.33 -1.45
N VAL A 86 6.50 4.35 -0.61
CA VAL A 86 7.47 4.50 0.46
C VAL A 86 8.42 3.32 0.43
N GLU A 87 9.73 3.56 0.37
CA GLU A 87 10.74 2.49 0.41
C GLU A 87 11.94 2.81 1.29
N TYR A 88 12.72 1.77 1.59
CA TYR A 88 13.75 1.80 2.61
C TYR A 88 14.83 2.87 2.38
N PHE A 89 15.45 2.93 1.21
CA PHE A 89 16.65 3.75 1.02
C PHE A 89 16.37 5.26 0.90
N ARG A 90 15.33 5.62 0.17
CA ARG A 90 14.88 6.99 -0.10
C ARG A 90 14.16 7.59 1.08
N ASP A 91 13.26 6.83 1.71
CA ASP A 91 12.30 7.41 2.66
C ASP A 91 12.60 7.03 4.12
N ILE A 92 13.06 5.80 4.38
CA ILE A 92 13.21 5.31 5.76
C ILE A 92 14.60 5.54 6.32
N ARG A 93 15.64 5.17 5.58
CA ARG A 93 17.03 5.30 6.02
C ARG A 93 17.36 6.73 6.48
N PRO A 94 17.00 7.81 5.75
CA PRO A 94 17.28 9.17 6.20
C PRO A 94 16.59 9.53 7.54
N ILE A 95 15.39 9.00 7.79
CA ILE A 95 14.68 9.19 9.06
C ILE A 95 15.43 8.47 10.19
N LEU A 96 15.88 7.24 9.97
CA LEU A 96 16.62 6.47 10.97
C LEU A 96 17.97 7.16 11.30
N GLU A 97 18.70 7.59 10.28
CA GLU A 97 19.98 8.30 10.42
C GLU A 97 19.83 9.59 11.23
N ALA A 98 18.83 10.41 10.90
CA ALA A 98 18.64 11.70 11.55
C ALA A 98 18.12 11.59 13.00
N HIS A 99 17.27 10.61 13.29
CA HIS A 99 16.50 10.60 14.55
C HIS A 99 16.81 9.42 15.48
N CYS A 100 17.42 8.33 15.00
CA CYS A 100 17.52 7.08 15.75
C CYS A 100 18.96 6.59 15.97
N VAL A 101 19.84 6.73 14.97
CA VAL A 101 21.19 6.13 14.96
C VAL A 101 22.03 6.53 16.18
N ALA A 102 21.89 7.76 16.69
CA ALA A 102 22.66 8.22 17.85
C ALA A 102 22.56 7.29 19.09
N CYS A 103 21.40 6.64 19.30
CA CYS A 103 21.20 5.64 20.36
C CYS A 103 21.32 4.19 19.86
N HIS A 104 21.15 3.97 18.56
CA HIS A 104 21.02 2.67 17.91
C HIS A 104 22.18 2.42 16.94
N THR A 105 23.41 2.65 17.37
CA THR A 105 24.61 2.46 16.55
C THR A 105 25.38 1.21 16.95
N LYS A 106 26.03 0.56 15.97
CA LYS A 106 26.98 -0.54 16.18
C LYS A 106 28.21 -0.15 16.99
N ASP A 107 28.49 1.15 17.12
CA ASP A 107 29.62 1.66 17.89
C ASP A 107 29.38 1.54 19.40
N TRP A 108 28.12 1.36 19.83
CA TRP A 108 27.80 1.07 21.22
C TRP A 108 28.00 -0.40 21.53
N GLN A 109 28.63 -0.70 22.68
CA GLN A 109 28.69 -2.07 23.19
C GLN A 109 27.29 -2.64 23.50
N LYS A 110 26.38 -1.77 23.94
CA LYS A 110 24.99 -2.09 24.26
C LYS A 110 24.06 -1.06 23.61
N PRO A 111 23.80 -1.17 22.30
CA PRO A 111 22.90 -0.26 21.61
C PRO A 111 21.49 -0.34 22.23
N ALA A 112 20.77 0.78 22.23
CA ALA A 112 19.44 0.85 22.83
C ALA A 112 18.51 -0.20 22.23
N GLY A 113 17.74 -0.88 23.09
CA GLY A 113 16.81 -1.94 22.68
C GLY A 113 17.47 -3.13 21.99
N ASN A 114 18.79 -3.28 22.04
CA ASN A 114 19.55 -4.29 21.29
C ASN A 114 19.29 -4.21 19.77
N LEU A 115 19.24 -2.99 19.24
CA LEU A 115 18.95 -2.69 17.84
C LEU A 115 20.00 -1.74 17.26
N ILE A 116 20.61 -2.16 16.15
CA ILE A 116 21.59 -1.41 15.37
C ILE A 116 20.91 -0.92 14.09
N LEU A 117 21.01 0.38 13.81
CA LEU A 117 20.33 1.08 12.71
C LEU A 117 21.29 1.78 11.73
N ASP A 118 22.60 1.60 11.88
CA ASP A 118 23.65 2.21 11.03
C ASP A 118 24.59 1.16 10.38
N ASP A 119 24.06 -0.03 10.10
CA ASP A 119 24.81 -1.16 9.55
C ASP A 119 24.49 -1.45 8.08
N ASP A 120 24.11 -0.42 7.30
CA ASP A 120 23.78 -0.60 5.88
C ASP A 120 24.98 -0.97 5.01
N GLY A 121 26.20 -0.67 5.46
CA GLY A 121 27.44 -1.10 4.78
C GLY A 121 27.69 -2.61 4.87
N THR A 122 27.04 -3.31 5.81
CA THR A 122 27.18 -4.76 5.96
C THR A 122 26.18 -5.48 5.07
N SER A 123 26.68 -6.39 4.23
CA SER A 123 25.86 -7.21 3.33
C SER A 123 25.57 -8.57 3.96
N ILE A 124 24.35 -8.74 4.49
CA ILE A 124 23.94 -9.96 5.20
C ILE A 124 23.19 -10.89 4.26
N GLN A 125 23.63 -12.14 4.19
CA GLN A 125 22.92 -13.19 3.45
C GLN A 125 21.66 -13.63 4.22
N VAL A 126 20.51 -13.49 3.57
CA VAL A 126 19.22 -14.02 4.01
C VAL A 126 18.88 -15.22 3.14
N ASP A 127 18.62 -16.36 3.77
CA ASP A 127 18.40 -17.64 3.10
C ASP A 127 17.30 -17.52 2.04
N ARG A 128 17.57 -17.93 0.80
CA ARG A 128 16.64 -17.88 -0.35
C ARG A 128 16.21 -16.47 -0.81
N HIS A 129 16.66 -15.40 -0.16
CA HIS A 129 16.33 -14.01 -0.54
C HIS A 129 17.53 -13.20 -1.06
N GLY A 130 18.76 -13.68 -0.80
CA GLY A 130 20.01 -13.05 -1.22
C GLY A 130 20.59 -12.11 -0.15
N LYS A 131 21.43 -11.16 -0.56
CA LYS A 131 22.09 -10.24 0.36
C LYS A 131 21.34 -8.93 0.54
N PHE A 132 21.31 -8.42 1.78
CA PHE A 132 20.62 -7.20 2.17
C PHE A 132 21.46 -6.34 3.13
N PRO A 133 21.20 -5.02 3.21
CA PRO A 133 21.84 -4.15 4.19
C PRO A 133 21.55 -4.59 5.63
N GLY A 134 22.54 -4.45 6.52
CA GLY A 134 22.47 -4.96 7.88
C GLY A 134 21.38 -4.31 8.73
N THR A 135 21.15 -3.00 8.59
CA THR A 135 20.04 -2.32 9.28
C THR A 135 18.69 -2.86 8.82
N TYR A 136 18.49 -2.96 7.50
CA TYR A 136 17.25 -3.49 6.94
C TYR A 136 16.96 -4.91 7.42
N VAL A 137 17.98 -5.79 7.48
CA VAL A 137 17.78 -7.16 7.98
C VAL A 137 17.31 -7.15 9.44
N ARG A 138 17.95 -6.38 10.32
CA ARG A 138 17.61 -6.33 11.75
C ARG A 138 16.20 -5.78 12.01
N LEU A 139 15.71 -4.89 11.16
CA LEU A 139 14.37 -4.34 11.26
C LEU A 139 13.31 -5.22 10.58
N ALA A 140 13.55 -5.66 9.34
CA ALA A 140 12.50 -6.12 8.44
C ALA A 140 12.77 -7.51 7.81
N MET A 141 13.86 -8.21 8.14
CA MET A 141 14.16 -9.57 7.66
C MET A 141 14.90 -10.44 8.69
N ASP A 142 14.61 -10.28 9.99
CA ASP A 142 15.14 -11.07 11.09
C ASP A 142 14.12 -12.04 11.70
N GLU A 143 13.32 -12.70 10.85
CA GLU A 143 12.28 -13.63 11.29
C GLU A 143 12.86 -14.76 12.14
N LYS A 144 14.07 -15.24 11.78
CA LYS A 144 14.81 -16.28 12.50
C LYS A 144 15.46 -15.80 13.81
N ALA A 145 15.16 -14.58 14.26
CA ALA A 145 15.67 -14.00 15.49
C ALA A 145 17.20 -14.15 15.61
N LYS A 146 17.96 -13.83 14.56
CA LYS A 146 19.43 -13.84 14.57
C LYS A 146 20.00 -12.64 15.33
N PHE A 147 19.27 -11.53 15.34
CA PHE A 147 19.67 -10.29 16.03
C PHE A 147 18.72 -9.96 17.19
N GLY A 148 19.02 -8.89 17.92
CA GLY A 148 18.18 -8.40 19.01
C GLY A 148 17.93 -9.39 20.15
N HIS A 149 16.94 -9.06 20.98
CA HIS A 149 16.40 -9.97 21.99
C HIS A 149 15.72 -11.16 21.29
N LYS A 150 15.79 -12.34 21.89
CA LYS A 150 15.23 -13.58 21.34
C LYS A 150 13.81 -13.83 21.85
N PRO A 151 12.93 -14.47 21.05
CA PRO A 151 11.67 -14.95 21.57
C PRO A 151 11.91 -16.10 22.57
N ILE A 152 11.11 -16.16 23.63
CA ILE A 152 11.23 -17.22 24.64
C ILE A 152 10.60 -18.50 24.10
N GLY A 153 11.36 -19.61 24.12
CA GLY A 153 10.86 -20.92 23.75
C GLY A 153 10.73 -21.20 22.24
N TYR A 154 11.19 -20.28 21.38
CA TYR A 154 11.22 -20.44 19.93
C TYR A 154 12.56 -20.02 19.34
N ASN A 155 12.89 -20.58 18.17
CA ASN A 155 14.09 -20.20 17.39
C ASN A 155 13.79 -19.12 16.32
N SER A 156 12.61 -18.51 16.39
CA SER A 156 12.09 -17.58 15.38
C SER A 156 10.97 -16.74 15.97
N TRP A 157 10.85 -15.49 15.52
CA TRP A 157 9.73 -14.62 15.81
C TRP A 157 8.43 -15.09 15.12
N GLY A 158 8.55 -15.90 14.08
CA GLY A 158 7.43 -16.45 13.31
C GLY A 158 6.66 -15.41 12.49
N TYR A 159 6.02 -15.85 11.41
CA TYR A 159 5.13 -14.97 10.64
C TYR A 159 3.93 -14.52 11.50
N PRO A 160 3.51 -13.23 11.47
CA PRO A 160 3.93 -12.16 10.56
C PRO A 160 5.03 -11.22 11.09
N ASN A 161 5.75 -11.58 12.15
CA ASN A 161 6.86 -10.78 12.66
C ASN A 161 8.05 -10.87 11.69
N ALA A 162 8.50 -9.70 11.23
CA ALA A 162 9.72 -9.58 10.43
C ALA A 162 10.98 -9.51 11.30
N SER A 163 10.82 -9.06 12.54
CA SER A 163 11.82 -9.02 13.62
C SER A 163 11.06 -8.86 14.94
N ARG A 164 11.76 -8.64 16.05
CA ARG A 164 11.11 -8.18 17.30
C ARG A 164 10.33 -6.88 17.11
N TYR A 165 10.82 -6.00 16.24
CA TYR A 165 10.39 -4.59 16.20
C TYR A 165 9.27 -4.34 15.20
N ILE A 166 9.17 -5.16 14.15
CA ILE A 166 8.27 -4.95 13.02
C ILE A 166 7.43 -6.21 12.76
N ARG A 167 6.12 -5.97 12.58
CA ARG A 167 5.15 -6.90 11.99
C ARG A 167 4.75 -6.36 10.62
N LYS A 168 5.13 -7.07 9.55
CA LYS A 168 4.83 -6.63 8.18
C LYS A 168 3.32 -6.54 7.97
N LEU A 169 2.88 -5.53 7.22
CA LEU A 169 1.47 -5.27 6.91
C LEU A 169 0.62 -4.95 8.16
N GLN A 170 1.24 -4.76 9.33
CA GLN A 170 0.57 -4.57 10.62
C GLN A 170 1.30 -3.50 11.45
N SER A 171 1.39 -2.27 10.94
CA SER A 171 2.07 -1.17 11.66
C SER A 171 1.51 -0.97 13.07
N ARG A 172 0.18 -1.00 13.24
CA ARG A 172 -0.48 -0.83 14.54
C ARG A 172 -0.08 -1.88 15.59
N ARG A 173 0.43 -3.05 15.18
CA ARG A 173 0.93 -4.12 16.06
C ARG A 173 2.46 -4.18 16.15
N SER A 174 3.18 -3.25 15.51
CA SER A 174 4.63 -3.23 15.51
C SER A 174 5.16 -2.45 16.71
N LEU A 175 6.08 -3.06 17.48
CA LEU A 175 6.73 -2.40 18.62
C LEU A 175 7.38 -1.07 18.21
N LEU A 176 8.02 -1.01 17.04
CA LEU A 176 8.58 0.23 16.51
C LEU A 176 7.52 1.33 16.47
N THR A 177 6.35 1.05 15.91
CA THR A 177 5.25 2.02 15.85
C THR A 177 4.77 2.43 17.24
N TRP A 178 4.65 1.52 18.21
CA TRP A 178 4.27 1.91 19.57
C TRP A 178 5.29 2.84 20.21
N LYS A 179 6.59 2.59 19.96
CA LYS A 179 7.66 3.49 20.39
C LYS A 179 7.55 4.86 19.74
N LEU A 180 7.23 4.94 18.45
CA LEU A 180 7.07 6.24 17.76
C LEU A 180 5.93 7.08 18.34
N PHE A 181 4.83 6.44 18.75
CA PHE A 181 3.63 7.14 19.25
C PHE A 181 3.52 7.19 20.78
N GLY A 182 4.40 6.51 21.50
CA GLY A 182 4.42 6.49 22.96
C GLY A 182 3.28 5.70 23.61
N ARG A 183 2.64 4.79 22.87
CA ARG A 183 1.54 3.95 23.34
C ARG A 183 1.28 2.79 22.38
N ARG A 184 0.60 1.74 22.88
CA ARG A 184 0.00 0.71 22.01
C ARG A 184 -1.07 1.34 21.11
N LEU A 185 -1.16 0.84 19.87
CA LEU A 185 -2.12 1.32 18.88
C LEU A 185 -3.02 0.21 18.32
N ASP A 186 -2.87 -1.02 18.80
CA ASP A 186 -3.58 -2.21 18.31
C ASP A 186 -4.86 -2.53 19.07
N GLY A 187 -5.18 -1.75 20.11
CA GLY A 187 -6.38 -1.95 20.92
C GLY A 187 -6.18 -2.89 22.11
N PHE A 188 -4.98 -3.45 22.29
CA PHE A 188 -4.62 -4.22 23.47
C PHE A 188 -3.94 -3.36 24.53
N SER A 189 -4.07 -3.79 25.78
CA SER A 189 -3.22 -3.39 26.91
C SER A 189 -2.06 -4.38 27.08
N ASN A 190 -1.02 -4.01 27.84
CA ASN A 190 0.06 -4.95 28.21
C ASN A 190 -0.46 -6.12 29.08
N GLU A 191 -1.63 -5.98 29.72
CA GLU A 191 -2.20 -6.99 30.62
C GLU A 191 -3.10 -8.01 29.92
N ASP A 192 -3.34 -7.84 28.61
CA ASP A 192 -4.22 -8.72 27.85
C ASP A 192 -3.54 -10.05 27.48
N HIS A 193 -2.21 -10.06 27.45
CA HIS A 193 -1.39 -11.18 27.03
C HIS A 193 -0.20 -11.37 27.97
N PRO A 194 0.27 -12.62 28.20
CA PRO A 194 1.57 -12.83 28.81
C PRO A 194 2.68 -12.16 28.00
N SER A 195 3.65 -11.55 28.68
CA SER A 195 4.71 -10.80 28.02
C SER A 195 6.01 -10.90 28.82
N GLU A 196 7.13 -10.50 28.21
CA GLU A 196 8.36 -10.30 28.95
C GLU A 196 8.26 -8.97 29.74
N PRO A 197 8.40 -8.97 31.08
CA PRO A 197 8.37 -7.73 31.86
C PRO A 197 9.54 -6.79 31.51
N GLU A 198 10.63 -7.39 31.03
CA GLU A 198 11.78 -6.68 30.46
C GLU A 198 12.28 -7.45 29.22
N PRO A 199 12.69 -6.75 28.14
CA PRO A 199 13.14 -7.42 26.92
C PRO A 199 14.33 -8.37 27.14
N GLY A 200 14.18 -9.65 26.77
CA GLY A 200 15.24 -10.65 26.86
C GLY A 200 15.46 -11.23 28.26
N VAL A 201 14.54 -11.01 29.21
CA VAL A 201 14.67 -11.52 30.58
C VAL A 201 14.54 -13.04 30.67
N GLY A 202 13.92 -13.68 29.66
CA GLY A 202 13.86 -15.14 29.55
C GLY A 202 12.71 -15.81 30.30
N TYR A 203 11.77 -15.04 30.85
CA TYR A 203 10.51 -15.56 31.41
C TYR A 203 9.33 -14.63 31.08
N PHE A 204 8.11 -15.15 31.22
CA PHE A 204 6.89 -14.38 31.02
C PHE A 204 6.24 -13.98 32.34
N THR A 205 5.58 -12.84 32.32
CA THR A 205 4.62 -12.39 33.34
C THR A 205 3.26 -12.16 32.70
N HIS A 206 2.20 -12.24 33.49
CA HIS A 206 0.85 -11.83 33.09
C HIS A 206 0.16 -11.26 34.33
N LYS A 207 -0.35 -10.02 34.27
CA LYS A 207 -0.97 -9.36 35.43
C LYS A 207 -0.02 -9.21 36.60
N GLY A 208 1.24 -8.92 36.29
CA GLY A 208 2.33 -8.75 37.26
C GLY A 208 2.87 -10.04 37.87
N GLU A 209 2.30 -11.20 37.55
CA GLU A 209 2.71 -12.49 38.11
C GLU A 209 3.51 -13.31 37.11
N ARG A 210 4.56 -13.99 37.59
CA ARG A 210 5.32 -14.93 36.76
C ARG A 210 4.42 -16.11 36.38
N VAL A 211 4.47 -16.48 35.10
CA VAL A 211 3.68 -17.58 34.55
C VAL A 211 4.57 -18.63 33.90
N GLU A 212 4.07 -19.86 33.85
CA GLU A 212 4.76 -20.98 33.21
C GLU A 212 4.96 -20.75 31.71
N THR A 213 6.20 -20.96 31.25
CA THR A 213 6.59 -20.63 29.88
C THR A 213 5.83 -21.43 28.83
N ASP A 214 5.62 -22.73 29.05
CA ASP A 214 4.93 -23.59 28.08
C ASP A 214 3.47 -23.21 27.86
N TRP A 215 2.81 -22.68 28.90
CA TRP A 215 1.46 -22.14 28.81
C TRP A 215 1.44 -20.77 28.12
N ALA A 216 2.37 -19.89 28.50
CA ALA A 216 2.41 -18.51 28.03
C ALA A 216 2.86 -18.39 26.56
N ARG A 217 3.79 -19.23 26.10
CA ARG A 217 4.41 -19.12 24.77
C ARG A 217 3.44 -19.21 23.58
N ALA A 218 2.24 -19.75 23.75
CA ALA A 218 1.24 -19.81 22.68
C ALA A 218 0.34 -18.57 22.63
N ARG A 219 0.44 -17.69 23.64
CA ARG A 219 -0.46 -16.55 23.87
C ARG A 219 0.30 -15.24 24.08
N TYR A 220 1.63 -15.30 24.05
CA TYR A 220 2.43 -14.16 24.43
C TYR A 220 2.36 -13.04 23.39
N ASP A 221 2.57 -11.82 23.87
CA ASP A 221 2.82 -10.65 23.04
C ASP A 221 4.03 -9.87 23.57
N ILE A 222 4.44 -8.86 22.81
CA ILE A 222 5.41 -7.86 23.25
C ILE A 222 4.65 -6.71 23.90
N ASP A 223 5.25 -6.12 24.92
CA ASP A 223 4.70 -4.95 25.61
C ASP A 223 5.28 -3.62 25.12
N TYR A 224 4.46 -2.57 25.25
CA TYR A 224 4.97 -1.21 25.23
C TYR A 224 5.55 -0.88 26.60
N LEU A 225 6.88 -0.84 26.69
CA LEU A 225 7.63 -0.47 27.91
C LEU A 225 8.35 0.86 27.72
N GLY A 226 8.58 1.63 28.77
CA GLY A 226 9.37 2.88 28.73
C GLY A 226 8.65 4.05 28.05
N SER A 227 9.40 4.90 27.33
CA SER A 227 8.87 6.12 26.70
C SER A 227 8.78 6.04 25.18
N SER A 228 8.19 7.08 24.59
CA SER A 228 8.23 7.33 23.15
C SER A 228 9.66 7.53 22.65
N MET A 229 9.86 7.30 21.35
CA MET A 229 11.12 7.42 20.63
C MET A 229 11.00 8.44 19.48
N PRO A 230 11.98 9.35 19.32
CA PRO A 230 13.13 9.53 20.20
C PRO A 230 12.71 9.96 21.63
N PRO A 231 13.46 9.58 22.67
CA PRO A 231 13.11 9.96 24.04
C PRO A 231 13.00 11.47 24.18
N PRO A 232 12.03 12.02 24.94
CA PRO A 232 11.94 13.46 25.17
C PRO A 232 13.23 14.07 25.71
N ALA A 233 13.93 13.34 26.58
CA ALA A 233 15.25 13.74 27.09
C ALA A 233 16.33 13.81 25.99
N ALA A 234 16.25 12.96 24.96
CA ALA A 234 17.21 12.97 23.84
C ALA A 234 16.92 14.15 22.91
N VAL A 235 15.64 14.52 22.74
CA VAL A 235 15.27 15.75 22.04
C VAL A 235 15.76 17.00 22.79
N ALA A 236 15.61 16.99 24.13
CA ALA A 236 16.10 18.07 25.00
C ALA A 236 17.63 18.12 25.13
N GLY A 237 18.35 17.08 24.70
CA GLY A 237 19.81 16.97 24.86
C GLY A 237 20.27 16.68 26.29
N THR A 238 19.41 16.10 27.12
CA THR A 238 19.70 15.70 28.50
C THR A 238 19.82 14.18 28.67
N TYR A 239 19.50 13.41 27.61
CA TYR A 239 19.60 11.96 27.65
C TYR A 239 21.04 11.48 27.72
N LYS A 240 21.29 10.55 28.64
CA LYS A 240 22.54 9.82 28.75
C LYS A 240 22.39 8.50 28.01
N GLY A 241 23.10 8.37 26.89
CA GLY A 241 23.15 7.16 26.11
C GLY A 241 23.95 6.05 26.80
N PRO A 242 24.16 4.92 26.09
CA PRO A 242 25.11 3.92 26.51
C PRO A 242 26.47 4.58 26.85
N GLU A 243 27.15 4.08 27.88
CA GLU A 243 28.44 4.61 28.37
C GLU A 243 28.39 6.05 28.91
N GLY A 244 27.20 6.63 29.15
CA GLY A 244 27.04 7.92 29.81
C GLY A 244 27.23 9.16 28.93
N ARG A 245 27.41 8.98 27.61
CA ARG A 245 27.54 10.12 26.68
C ARG A 245 26.20 10.85 26.52
N THR A 246 26.23 12.17 26.49
CA THR A 246 25.03 12.96 26.21
C THR A 246 24.63 12.79 24.75
N ILE A 247 23.37 12.44 24.50
CA ILE A 247 22.81 12.32 23.14
C ILE A 247 21.78 13.43 22.92
N LYS A 248 21.88 14.09 21.78
CA LYS A 248 20.87 15.03 21.28
C LYS A 248 20.46 14.65 19.87
N VAL A 249 19.16 14.54 19.63
CA VAL A 249 18.58 14.26 18.30
C VAL A 249 17.44 15.23 18.00
N PRO A 250 17.20 15.59 16.72
CA PRO A 250 16.04 16.38 16.35
C PRO A 250 14.72 15.66 16.68
N PRO A 251 13.64 16.39 17.02
CA PRO A 251 12.33 15.80 17.23
C PRO A 251 11.81 15.16 15.94
N LEU A 252 11.06 14.07 16.09
CA LEU A 252 10.45 13.37 14.96
C LEU A 252 9.11 14.02 14.56
N SER A 253 9.02 14.47 13.32
CA SER A 253 7.79 15.06 12.76
C SER A 253 6.66 14.04 12.66
N ASP A 254 5.42 14.52 12.49
CA ASP A 254 4.27 13.65 12.22
C ASP A 254 4.41 12.91 10.89
N GLU A 255 4.85 13.60 9.84
CA GLU A 255 5.07 12.98 8.53
C GLU A 255 6.14 11.88 8.62
N SER A 256 7.27 12.09 9.29
CA SER A 256 8.29 11.04 9.44
C SER A 256 7.77 9.81 10.18
N ARG A 257 6.95 10.00 11.23
CA ARG A 257 6.27 8.87 11.92
C ARG A 257 5.36 8.11 10.97
N ARG A 258 4.57 8.84 10.18
CA ARG A 258 3.60 8.24 9.26
C ARG A 258 4.27 7.59 8.06
N THR A 259 5.40 8.09 7.60
CA THR A 259 6.23 7.44 6.56
C THR A 259 6.74 6.08 7.04
N LEU A 260 7.27 5.99 8.27
CA LEU A 260 7.65 4.71 8.89
C LEU A 260 6.45 3.74 8.99
N VAL A 261 5.28 4.25 9.38
CA VAL A 261 4.04 3.46 9.47
C VAL A 261 3.59 2.95 8.09
N ARG A 262 3.58 3.82 7.06
CA ARG A 262 3.21 3.46 5.68
C ARG A 262 4.16 2.40 5.13
N TRP A 263 5.46 2.53 5.38
CA TRP A 263 6.44 1.53 4.97
C TRP A 263 6.18 0.15 5.59
N ILE A 264 5.85 0.09 6.88
CA ILE A 264 5.49 -1.19 7.53
C ILE A 264 4.20 -1.78 6.94
N ASP A 265 3.17 -0.94 6.75
CA ASP A 265 1.89 -1.36 6.16
C ASP A 265 2.04 -1.85 4.71
N LEU A 266 3.02 -1.34 3.97
CA LEU A 266 3.38 -1.81 2.61
C LEU A 266 4.26 -3.08 2.62
N GLY A 267 4.60 -3.62 3.78
CA GLY A 267 5.37 -4.86 3.91
C GLY A 267 6.89 -4.65 3.97
N CYS A 268 7.33 -3.45 4.33
CA CYS A 268 8.71 -3.00 4.35
C CYS A 268 9.43 -3.07 3.00
N PRO A 269 8.92 -2.38 1.96
CA PRO A 269 9.61 -2.18 0.68
C PRO A 269 11.11 -1.88 0.77
N ILE A 270 11.91 -2.46 -0.12
CA ILE A 270 13.32 -2.06 -0.33
C ILE A 270 13.66 -2.10 -1.80
N ASP A 271 14.18 -0.99 -2.33
CA ASP A 271 14.67 -0.95 -3.69
C ASP A 271 15.98 -1.74 -3.83
N ARG A 272 15.98 -2.75 -4.72
CA ARG A 272 17.15 -3.57 -5.01
C ARG A 272 17.57 -3.50 -6.48
N ASP A 273 16.85 -2.73 -7.28
CA ASP A 273 17.06 -2.62 -8.70
C ASP A 273 17.12 -1.15 -9.10
N PRO A 274 18.33 -0.58 -9.32
CA PRO A 274 18.45 0.82 -9.67
C PRO A 274 17.86 1.16 -11.06
N GLN A 275 17.56 0.16 -11.90
CA GLN A 275 16.98 0.36 -13.23
C GLN A 275 15.45 0.49 -13.16
N TYR A 276 14.79 -0.33 -12.35
CA TYR A 276 13.33 -0.43 -12.30
C TYR A 276 12.71 0.08 -10.98
N GLY A 277 13.54 0.23 -9.95
CA GLY A 277 13.15 0.64 -8.61
C GLY A 277 12.54 -0.48 -7.77
N TRP A 278 12.12 -0.16 -6.54
CA TRP A 278 11.35 -1.07 -5.67
C TRP A 278 10.04 -1.50 -6.31
N PHE A 279 9.38 -0.57 -7.01
CA PHE A 279 8.10 -0.80 -7.66
C PHE A 279 8.36 -1.20 -9.12
N LEU A 280 9.05 -2.32 -9.31
CA LEU A 280 9.17 -2.94 -10.63
C LEU A 280 7.74 -3.12 -11.17
N ASP A 281 7.49 -2.56 -12.34
CA ASP A 281 6.14 -2.40 -12.86
C ASP A 281 5.69 -3.73 -13.47
N ASP A 282 5.29 -4.65 -12.60
CA ASP A 282 4.67 -5.92 -12.97
C ASP A 282 3.17 -5.73 -13.30
N GLU A 283 2.63 -4.54 -13.03
CA GLU A 283 1.29 -4.17 -13.45
C GLU A 283 1.31 -3.84 -14.94
N ARG A 284 0.46 -4.51 -15.71
CA ARG A 284 0.30 -4.18 -17.13
C ARG A 284 -0.62 -2.98 -17.25
N PRO A 285 -0.47 -2.14 -18.31
CA PRO A 285 -1.43 -1.11 -18.61
C PRO A 285 -2.87 -1.61 -18.54
N VAL A 286 -3.76 -0.90 -17.88
CA VAL A 286 -5.19 -1.21 -17.95
C VAL A 286 -5.74 -0.63 -19.24
N VAL A 287 -6.44 -1.45 -20.03
CA VAL A 287 -7.12 -1.00 -21.26
C VAL A 287 -8.55 -1.47 -21.26
N THR A 288 -9.48 -0.55 -21.51
CA THR A 288 -10.91 -0.84 -21.64
C THR A 288 -11.45 -0.19 -22.90
N LEU A 289 -12.15 -0.97 -23.73
CA LEU A 289 -13.04 -0.42 -24.75
C LEU A 289 -14.40 -0.13 -24.11
N ALA A 290 -14.58 1.11 -23.66
CA ALA A 290 -15.78 1.55 -22.95
C ALA A 290 -16.97 1.74 -23.90
N GLU A 291 -16.70 2.24 -25.10
CA GLU A 291 -17.68 2.33 -26.18
C GLU A 291 -17.06 1.88 -27.49
N PRO A 292 -17.70 0.95 -28.23
CA PRO A 292 -18.97 0.30 -27.90
C PRO A 292 -18.83 -0.79 -26.84
N ALA A 293 -19.77 -0.82 -25.89
CA ALA A 293 -19.97 -1.98 -25.03
C ALA A 293 -20.46 -3.19 -25.85
N ALA A 294 -20.32 -4.42 -25.33
CA ALA A 294 -20.72 -5.66 -26.04
C ALA A 294 -22.21 -5.72 -26.47
N GLY A 295 -23.06 -4.85 -25.92
CA GLY A 295 -24.47 -4.71 -26.26
C GLY A 295 -24.86 -3.34 -26.81
N HIS A 296 -23.91 -2.55 -27.30
CA HIS A 296 -24.14 -1.16 -27.72
C HIS A 296 -25.37 -1.03 -28.65
N PRO A 297 -26.37 -0.18 -28.29
CA PRO A 297 -27.58 -0.03 -29.08
C PRO A 297 -27.37 0.89 -30.28
N GLY A 298 -28.06 0.60 -31.38
CA GLY A 298 -28.08 1.48 -32.56
C GLY A 298 -26.77 1.55 -33.35
N ALA A 299 -26.63 2.63 -34.13
CA ALA A 299 -25.43 2.90 -34.93
C ALA A 299 -24.29 3.40 -34.05
N LEU A 300 -23.09 2.92 -34.32
CA LEU A 300 -21.87 3.34 -33.63
C LEU A 300 -21.51 4.76 -34.09
N LYS A 301 -21.45 5.71 -33.16
CA LYS A 301 -21.10 7.11 -33.45
C LYS A 301 -19.68 7.47 -33.03
N ARG A 302 -19.10 6.72 -32.10
CA ARG A 302 -17.77 6.97 -31.56
C ARG A 302 -17.16 5.70 -30.99
N VAL A 303 -15.85 5.71 -30.86
CA VAL A 303 -15.08 4.70 -30.13
C VAL A 303 -14.45 5.38 -28.93
N ARG A 304 -14.66 4.85 -27.73
CA ARG A 304 -14.13 5.38 -26.47
C ARG A 304 -13.30 4.32 -25.78
N ILE A 305 -12.04 4.65 -25.54
CA ILE A 305 -11.07 3.79 -24.88
C ILE A 305 -10.65 4.45 -23.58
N GLY A 306 -10.73 3.69 -22.49
CA GLY A 306 -10.05 3.99 -21.25
C GLY A 306 -8.69 3.31 -21.24
N MET A 307 -7.61 4.03 -20.93
CA MET A 307 -6.31 3.40 -20.65
C MET A 307 -5.57 4.10 -19.52
N SER A 308 -4.95 3.34 -18.63
CA SER A 308 -4.18 3.88 -17.53
C SER A 308 -3.00 2.97 -17.22
N ASP A 309 -1.91 3.57 -16.77
CA ASP A 309 -0.75 2.88 -16.25
C ASP A 309 -0.12 3.77 -15.18
N HIS A 310 -0.13 3.31 -13.94
CA HIS A 310 0.29 4.11 -12.79
C HIS A 310 1.79 4.02 -12.53
N GLY A 311 2.42 2.87 -12.83
CA GLY A 311 3.83 2.63 -12.55
C GLY A 311 4.73 3.44 -13.46
N SER A 312 5.11 2.84 -14.59
CA SER A 312 6.04 3.44 -15.54
C SER A 312 5.38 4.44 -16.50
N GLY A 313 4.06 4.40 -16.58
CA GLY A 313 3.23 5.20 -17.47
C GLY A 313 3.11 4.60 -18.86
N LEU A 314 2.13 5.09 -19.62
CA LEU A 314 1.88 4.61 -20.99
C LEU A 314 2.95 5.10 -21.98
N ASP A 315 3.41 4.20 -22.84
CA ASP A 315 4.08 4.53 -24.10
C ASP A 315 3.03 4.74 -25.19
N LEU A 316 2.58 5.99 -25.37
CA LEU A 316 1.54 6.32 -26.34
C LEU A 316 1.96 6.10 -27.80
N SER A 317 3.26 5.97 -28.10
CA SER A 317 3.72 5.64 -29.45
C SER A 317 3.35 4.20 -29.85
N SER A 318 3.16 3.33 -28.84
CA SER A 318 2.72 1.95 -29.01
C SER A 318 1.21 1.78 -29.15
N PHE A 319 0.42 2.85 -28.92
CA PHE A 319 -1.03 2.77 -28.89
C PHE A 319 -1.59 2.41 -30.27
N LYS A 320 -2.26 1.26 -30.33
CA LYS A 320 -2.80 0.68 -31.54
C LYS A 320 -4.27 0.33 -31.36
N VAL A 321 -5.08 0.74 -32.34
CA VAL A 321 -6.49 0.35 -32.45
C VAL A 321 -6.73 -0.10 -33.88
N VAL A 322 -7.21 -1.32 -34.08
CA VAL A 322 -7.54 -1.85 -35.41
C VAL A 322 -8.99 -2.29 -35.42
N ALA A 323 -9.72 -1.93 -36.47
CA ALA A 323 -11.08 -2.39 -36.72
C ALA A 323 -11.11 -3.34 -37.93
N SER A 324 -11.98 -4.35 -37.89
CA SER A 324 -12.21 -5.27 -39.02
C SER A 324 -13.02 -4.66 -40.18
N VAL A 325 -13.44 -3.41 -40.05
CA VAL A 325 -14.23 -2.66 -41.02
C VAL A 325 -13.62 -1.28 -41.20
N ALA A 326 -13.89 -0.64 -42.34
CA ALA A 326 -13.48 0.74 -42.56
C ALA A 326 -14.23 1.68 -41.60
N LEU A 327 -13.51 2.66 -41.04
CA LEU A 327 -14.07 3.71 -40.19
C LEU A 327 -13.67 5.07 -40.76
N ASP A 328 -14.67 5.82 -41.22
CA ASP A 328 -14.51 7.06 -41.97
C ASP A 328 -13.59 6.91 -43.20
N ALA A 329 -12.42 7.54 -43.18
CA ALA A 329 -11.45 7.52 -44.27
C ALA A 329 -10.37 6.44 -44.09
N LEU A 330 -10.39 5.72 -42.96
CA LEU A 330 -9.40 4.70 -42.63
C LEU A 330 -9.92 3.33 -43.04
N ALA A 331 -9.08 2.57 -43.76
CA ALA A 331 -9.45 1.26 -44.27
C ALA A 331 -9.50 0.22 -43.13
N ALA A 332 -10.23 -0.88 -43.37
CA ALA A 332 -10.22 -2.02 -42.46
C ALA A 332 -8.79 -2.54 -42.26
N GLY A 333 -8.41 -2.82 -41.01
CA GLY A 333 -7.05 -3.29 -40.69
C GLY A 333 -6.02 -2.18 -40.42
N GLU A 334 -6.31 -0.92 -40.73
CA GLU A 334 -5.40 0.20 -40.46
C GLU A 334 -5.36 0.55 -38.95
N ASN A 335 -4.23 1.12 -38.50
CA ASN A 335 -4.11 1.61 -37.13
C ASN A 335 -4.83 2.95 -36.97
N LEU A 336 -5.94 2.93 -36.25
CA LEU A 336 -6.76 4.08 -35.88
C LEU A 336 -6.20 4.85 -34.68
N GLY A 337 -5.21 4.30 -33.95
CA GLY A 337 -4.64 4.89 -32.72
C GLY A 337 -4.29 6.38 -32.84
N PRO A 338 -3.59 6.83 -33.90
CA PRO A 338 -3.27 8.25 -34.11
C PRO A 338 -4.48 9.17 -34.29
N ALA A 339 -5.66 8.65 -34.65
CA ALA A 339 -6.88 9.44 -34.83
C ALA A 339 -7.63 9.70 -33.52
N PHE A 340 -7.29 9.00 -32.43
CA PHE A 340 -7.90 9.22 -31.13
C PHE A 340 -7.39 10.51 -30.48
N ARG A 341 -8.29 11.22 -29.81
CA ARG A 341 -7.97 12.40 -29.01
C ARG A 341 -8.19 12.10 -27.54
N ARG A 342 -7.25 12.52 -26.69
CA ARG A 342 -7.44 12.49 -25.24
C ARG A 342 -8.45 13.57 -24.85
N VAL A 343 -9.54 13.17 -24.21
CA VAL A 343 -10.63 14.09 -23.78
C VAL A 343 -10.63 14.35 -22.28
N SER A 344 -10.05 13.44 -21.49
CA SER A 344 -9.76 13.59 -20.07
C SER A 344 -8.58 12.68 -19.69
N PRO A 345 -8.03 12.77 -18.48
CA PRO A 345 -7.11 11.76 -17.97
C PRO A 345 -7.69 10.37 -18.10
N GLY A 346 -6.88 9.46 -18.66
CA GLY A 346 -7.30 8.08 -18.89
C GLY A 346 -8.37 7.85 -19.97
N VAL A 347 -8.84 8.85 -20.73
CA VAL A 347 -9.92 8.67 -21.72
C VAL A 347 -9.56 9.22 -23.11
N TRP A 348 -9.67 8.37 -24.12
CA TRP A 348 -9.43 8.65 -25.52
C TRP A 348 -10.66 8.36 -26.36
N VAL A 349 -10.98 9.29 -27.27
CA VAL A 349 -12.17 9.21 -28.11
C VAL A 349 -11.82 9.41 -29.57
N LEU A 350 -12.40 8.56 -30.41
CA LEU A 350 -12.52 8.75 -31.85
C LEU A 350 -14.00 8.97 -32.16
N GLU A 351 -14.37 10.20 -32.51
CA GLU A 351 -15.71 10.51 -33.04
C GLU A 351 -15.76 10.10 -34.53
N LEU A 352 -16.79 9.36 -34.92
CA LEU A 352 -16.97 8.92 -36.30
C LEU A 352 -17.73 10.00 -37.08
N LYS A 353 -17.17 10.42 -38.21
CA LYS A 353 -17.83 11.37 -39.12
C LYS A 353 -19.09 10.75 -39.74
N LYS A 354 -19.05 9.44 -40.01
CA LYS A 354 -20.20 8.67 -40.50
C LYS A 354 -20.56 7.60 -39.47
N PRO A 355 -21.74 7.68 -38.83
CA PRO A 355 -22.20 6.63 -37.92
C PRO A 355 -22.21 5.28 -38.62
N LEU A 356 -21.57 4.28 -38.01
CA LEU A 356 -21.49 2.94 -38.58
C LEU A 356 -22.73 2.13 -38.17
N PRO A 357 -23.56 1.66 -39.12
CA PRO A 357 -24.70 0.81 -38.80
C PRO A 357 -24.25 -0.50 -38.14
N ARG A 358 -25.04 -1.00 -37.19
CA ARG A 358 -24.75 -2.25 -36.46
C ARG A 358 -24.67 -3.50 -37.33
N ALA A 359 -25.07 -3.42 -38.61
CA ALA A 359 -25.32 -4.56 -39.50
C ALA A 359 -24.11 -5.47 -39.75
N ALA A 360 -22.88 -4.97 -39.63
CA ALA A 360 -21.66 -5.78 -39.73
C ALA A 360 -21.19 -6.19 -38.33
N GLY A 361 -20.84 -7.46 -38.12
CA GLY A 361 -20.08 -7.84 -36.94
C GLY A 361 -18.72 -7.13 -36.97
N ILE A 362 -18.40 -6.36 -35.93
CA ILE A 362 -17.17 -5.55 -35.89
C ILE A 362 -16.24 -6.16 -34.86
N ARG A 363 -14.98 -6.39 -35.24
CA ARG A 363 -13.89 -6.71 -34.32
C ARG A 363 -13.02 -5.48 -34.13
N PHE A 364 -12.75 -5.14 -32.87
CA PHE A 364 -11.74 -4.18 -32.45
C PHE A 364 -10.60 -4.90 -31.75
N ASP A 365 -9.37 -4.66 -32.19
CA ASP A 365 -8.14 -5.06 -31.52
C ASP A 365 -7.46 -3.80 -30.97
N VAL A 366 -7.35 -3.69 -29.66
CA VAL A 366 -6.75 -2.55 -28.95
C VAL A 366 -5.49 -3.03 -28.24
N ALA A 367 -4.39 -2.29 -28.36
CA ALA A 367 -3.15 -2.59 -27.67
C ALA A 367 -2.43 -1.32 -27.23
N VAL A 368 -1.77 -1.37 -26.08
CA VAL A 368 -0.83 -0.34 -25.62
C VAL A 368 0.23 -1.00 -24.75
N LYS A 369 1.40 -0.38 -24.73
CA LYS A 369 2.56 -0.73 -23.92
C LYS A 369 2.77 0.32 -22.83
N ASP A 370 3.28 -0.08 -21.68
CA ASP A 370 3.90 0.85 -20.74
C ASP A 370 5.34 1.21 -21.15
N ARG A 371 6.02 2.03 -20.34
CA ARG A 371 7.41 2.42 -20.59
C ARG A 371 8.43 1.37 -20.19
N GLN A 372 8.07 0.36 -19.39
CA GLN A 372 8.98 -0.71 -18.99
C GLN A 372 9.01 -1.91 -19.95
N GLY A 373 8.00 -2.10 -20.79
CA GLY A 373 7.96 -3.31 -21.61
C GLY A 373 6.59 -3.92 -21.80
N ASN A 374 5.69 -3.74 -20.83
CA ASN A 374 4.55 -4.64 -20.68
C ASN A 374 3.41 -4.23 -21.60
N TRP A 375 2.81 -5.23 -22.23
CA TRP A 375 1.72 -5.04 -23.17
C TRP A 375 0.39 -5.44 -22.56
N THR A 376 -0.63 -4.62 -22.79
CA THR A 376 -2.02 -5.04 -22.69
C THR A 376 -2.67 -5.04 -24.06
N ARG A 377 -3.44 -6.10 -24.32
CA ARG A 377 -4.18 -6.31 -25.56
C ARG A 377 -5.60 -6.70 -25.23
N LEU A 378 -6.55 -6.06 -25.90
CA LEU A 378 -7.98 -6.33 -25.78
C LEU A 378 -8.55 -6.58 -27.17
N VAL A 379 -9.38 -7.63 -27.28
CA VAL A 379 -10.17 -7.88 -28.48
C VAL A 379 -11.64 -7.79 -28.12
N ARG A 380 -12.40 -6.94 -28.82
CA ARG A 380 -13.86 -6.87 -28.69
C ARG A 380 -14.49 -7.26 -30.00
N GLN A 381 -15.36 -8.26 -29.96
CA GLN A 381 -16.29 -8.53 -31.05
C GLN A 381 -17.66 -7.97 -30.69
N LEU A 382 -18.23 -7.19 -31.62
CA LEU A 382 -19.61 -6.76 -31.61
C LEU A 382 -20.38 -7.68 -32.56
N PRO A 383 -21.37 -8.44 -32.06
CA PRO A 383 -22.13 -9.33 -32.90
C PRO A 383 -23.05 -8.56 -33.85
N SER A 384 -23.27 -9.11 -35.04
CA SER A 384 -24.31 -8.65 -35.96
C SER A 384 -25.70 -8.75 -35.30
N PRO A 385 -26.67 -7.91 -35.70
CA PRO A 385 -28.05 -8.04 -35.27
C PRO A 385 -28.57 -9.42 -35.66
N GLY A 386 -29.04 -10.22 -34.69
CA GLY A 386 -29.58 -11.56 -34.92
C GLY A 386 -28.62 -12.73 -34.68
N SER A 387 -27.34 -12.50 -34.38
CA SER A 387 -26.47 -13.60 -33.92
C SER A 387 -26.93 -14.08 -32.53
N PRO A 388 -27.20 -15.40 -32.35
CA PRO A 388 -27.64 -15.91 -31.06
C PRO A 388 -26.57 -15.63 -30.00
N ARG A 389 -26.97 -14.93 -28.92
CA ARG A 389 -26.17 -14.90 -27.69
C ARG A 389 -26.17 -16.33 -27.16
N THR A 390 -25.07 -17.07 -27.36
CA THR A 390 -24.85 -18.30 -26.60
C THR A 390 -24.86 -17.91 -25.13
N ALA A 391 -25.94 -18.26 -24.43
CA ALA A 391 -26.01 -18.19 -22.98
C ALA A 391 -24.84 -19.03 -22.46
N ARG A 392 -23.82 -18.37 -21.90
CA ARG A 392 -22.84 -19.08 -21.09
C ARG A 392 -23.58 -19.56 -19.84
N ARG A 393 -23.70 -20.87 -19.70
CA ARG A 393 -24.07 -21.53 -18.44
C ARG A 393 -23.01 -21.26 -17.38
#